data_AF-A0A940C6V1-F1
#
_entry.id   AF-A0A940C6V1-F1
#
_cell.length_a   1.000
_cell.length_b   1.000
_cell.length_c   1.000
_cell.angle_alpha   90.00
_cell.angle_beta   90.00
_cell.angle_gamma   90.00
#
_symmetry.space_group_name_H-M   'P 1'
#
loop_
_entity.id
_entity.type
_entity.pdbx_description
1 polymer ?
#
loop_
_entity_poly.entity_id
_entity_poly.type
_entity_poly.pdbx_seq_one_letter_code
_entity_poly.pdbx_strand_id
1 'polypeptide(L)'
;MKFRSRSHIDGSVSLETCLLMPVIIGVLIFGLRIVQTVTAVNCLDRALYKTARLMSDYGLLYHEYGLEQLENDALSSIGDFIKGKTGSETAGNVMFRFFFLRECAMGTDDLLYTQASQKICEYFLNTDPLIKNGYITADKLSFTGSKFYNGSDDIELYASYRLFGWLKVGSSIRTRAWIRGNDPLLSISESGVTVWQLNNFARGKILRSIFGGNLPYDYPVLSAYDENKKEATVIKSIDLTAPYYQNERDLNKELRDMIDKFAKFSNAADYQLKPGYPVITSDMIVSRRLTIIVPENDITYAQSEVLNKCMVYSYSKEIIFEVIPYQRSTRYQSDANDSNDNGS
;
A
#
# COMPACT_ATOMS: atom_id res chain seq x y z
N MET A 1 15.01 33.70 93.57
CA MET A 1 15.37 32.33 93.15
C MET A 1 14.63 32.03 91.85
N LYS A 2 15.30 32.14 90.69
CA LYS A 2 14.69 32.00 89.35
C LYS A 2 14.77 30.54 88.92
N PHE A 3 13.66 29.82 88.89
CA PHE A 3 13.58 28.53 88.22
C PHE A 3 13.40 28.77 86.72
N ARG A 4 14.41 28.35 85.95
CA ARG A 4 14.47 28.44 84.49
C ARG A 4 13.67 27.26 83.93
N SER A 5 12.47 27.53 83.41
CA SER A 5 11.72 26.58 82.58
C SER A 5 12.53 26.29 81.32
N ARG A 6 12.99 25.04 81.17
CA ARG A 6 13.50 24.52 79.89
C ARG A 6 12.26 24.12 79.09
N SER A 7 11.93 24.91 78.07
CA SER A 7 10.99 24.53 77.03
C SER A 7 11.49 23.26 76.34
N HIS A 8 10.72 22.19 76.47
CA HIS A 8 10.88 20.95 75.73
C HIS A 8 10.74 21.28 74.24
N ILE A 9 11.82 21.17 73.49
CA ILE A 9 11.85 21.53 72.07
C ILE A 9 11.07 20.47 71.28
N ASP A 10 10.18 20.96 70.42
CA ASP A 10 9.37 20.25 69.44
C ASP A 10 10.20 19.30 68.57
N GLY A 11 10.35 18.04 69.01
CA GLY A 11 11.08 16.99 68.29
C GLY A 11 10.18 15.99 67.55
N SER A 12 8.87 15.95 67.83
CA SER A 12 7.97 14.94 67.28
C SER A 12 7.50 15.25 65.85
N VAL A 13 7.27 16.53 65.53
CA VAL A 13 6.81 16.96 64.19
C VAL A 13 7.86 16.65 63.11
N SER A 14 9.15 16.68 63.46
CA SER A 14 10.22 16.31 62.52
C SER A 14 10.24 14.81 62.22
N LEU A 15 9.91 13.94 63.18
CA LEU A 15 10.04 12.50 63.01
C LEU A 15 8.89 11.92 62.16
N GLU A 16 7.66 12.38 62.41
CA GLU A 16 6.50 12.04 61.57
C GLU A 16 6.68 12.55 60.14
N THR A 17 7.13 13.80 59.97
CA THR A 17 7.40 14.36 58.63
C THR A 17 8.52 13.62 57.90
N CYS A 18 9.57 13.18 58.61
CA CYS A 18 10.69 12.44 58.02
C CYS A 18 10.30 11.04 57.53
N LEU A 19 9.30 10.41 58.15
CA LEU A 19 8.72 9.15 57.69
C LEU A 19 7.69 9.34 56.57
N LEU A 20 6.92 10.43 56.62
CA LEU A 20 5.80 10.66 55.70
C LEU A 20 6.26 11.23 54.35
N MET A 21 7.34 12.04 54.32
CA MET A 21 7.88 12.62 53.09
C MET A 21 8.38 11.57 52.07
N PRO A 22 9.16 10.54 52.45
CA PRO A 22 9.54 9.46 51.52
C PRO A 22 8.34 8.72 50.94
N VAL A 23 7.28 8.53 51.73
CA VAL A 23 6.05 7.87 51.29
C VAL A 23 5.31 8.73 50.26
N ILE A 24 5.13 10.04 50.52
CA ILE A 24 4.50 10.96 49.57
C ILE A 24 5.31 11.05 48.27
N ILE A 25 6.64 11.20 48.37
CA ILE A 25 7.53 11.24 47.20
C ILE A 25 7.41 9.93 46.41
N GLY A 26 7.35 8.79 47.11
CA GLY A 26 7.14 7.48 46.51
C GLY A 26 5.82 7.39 45.72
N VAL A 27 4.71 7.85 46.30
CA VAL A 27 3.40 7.89 45.63
C VAL A 27 3.41 8.82 44.40
N LEU A 28 4.07 9.98 44.50
CA LEU A 28 4.15 10.94 43.41
C LEU A 28 5.00 10.39 42.25
N ILE A 29 6.16 9.79 42.55
CA ILE A 29 6.98 9.09 41.55
C ILE A 29 6.20 7.94 40.92
N PHE A 30 5.47 7.15 41.71
CA PHE A 30 4.65 6.05 41.20
C PHE A 30 3.56 6.56 40.23
N GLY A 31 2.85 7.63 40.59
CA GLY A 31 1.87 8.27 39.71
C GLY A 31 2.49 8.76 38.39
N LEU A 32 3.65 9.41 38.46
CA LEU A 32 4.39 9.83 37.26
C LEU A 32 4.80 8.63 36.38
N ARG A 33 5.20 7.50 36.98
CA ARG A 33 5.52 6.27 36.22
C ARG A 33 4.29 5.68 35.54
N ILE A 34 3.11 5.72 36.16
CA ILE A 34 1.86 5.29 35.51
C ILE A 34 1.59 6.16 34.28
N VAL A 35 1.65 7.49 34.42
CA VAL A 35 1.41 8.41 33.30
C VAL A 35 2.43 8.19 32.18
N GLN A 36 3.71 8.01 32.50
CA GLN A 36 4.74 7.68 31.52
C GLN A 36 4.45 6.36 30.80
N THR A 37 3.97 5.35 31.52
CA THR A 37 3.63 4.03 30.95
C THR A 37 2.45 4.12 30.00
N VAL A 38 1.36 4.79 30.38
CA VAL A 38 0.18 4.98 29.51
C VAL A 38 0.55 5.79 28.26
N THR A 39 1.37 6.82 28.43
CA THR A 39 1.82 7.66 27.33
C THR A 39 2.71 6.88 26.36
N ALA A 40 3.59 6.04 26.88
CA ALA A 40 4.44 5.13 26.11
C ALA A 40 3.63 4.13 25.27
N VAL A 41 2.58 3.53 25.86
CA VAL A 41 1.64 2.66 25.12
C VAL A 41 0.98 3.45 23.98
N ASN A 42 0.45 4.63 24.26
CA ASN A 42 -0.22 5.46 23.25
C ASN A 42 0.72 5.88 22.10
N CYS A 43 1.97 6.21 22.39
CA CYS A 43 2.98 6.50 21.37
C CYS A 43 3.27 5.26 20.50
N LEU A 44 3.36 4.08 21.13
CA LEU A 44 3.53 2.81 20.41
C LEU A 44 2.35 2.55 19.47
N ASP A 45 1.13 2.69 19.97
CA ASP A 45 -0.09 2.43 19.21
C ASP A 45 -0.19 3.35 17.98
N ARG A 46 0.12 4.63 18.15
CA ARG A 46 0.13 5.58 17.02
C ARG A 46 1.20 5.22 15.98
N ALA A 47 2.41 4.90 16.42
CA ALA A 47 3.50 4.52 15.52
C ALA A 47 3.18 3.20 14.79
N LEU A 48 2.63 2.23 15.52
CA LEU A 48 2.22 0.94 15.01
C LEU A 48 1.06 1.07 14.01
N TYR A 49 0.06 1.91 14.30
CA TYR A 49 -1.04 2.19 13.39
C TYR A 49 -0.57 2.82 12.08
N LYS A 50 0.32 3.82 12.14
CA LYS A 50 0.92 4.43 10.94
C LYS A 50 1.74 3.43 10.14
N THR A 51 2.47 2.55 10.82
CA THR A 51 3.24 1.46 10.19
C THR A 51 2.31 0.46 9.51
N ALA A 52 1.25 0.03 10.19
CA ALA A 52 0.25 -0.90 9.67
C ALA A 52 -0.44 -0.33 8.43
N ARG A 53 -0.78 0.95 8.44
CA ARG A 53 -1.36 1.64 7.29
C ARG A 53 -0.39 1.65 6.10
N LEU A 54 0.87 2.02 6.32
CA LEU A 54 1.87 2.08 5.25
C LEU A 54 2.16 0.68 4.67
N MET A 55 2.22 -0.33 5.53
CA MET A 55 2.36 -1.73 5.10
C MET A 55 1.11 -2.27 4.41
N SER A 56 -0.08 -1.86 4.83
CA SER A 56 -1.32 -2.19 4.12
C SER A 56 -1.33 -1.57 2.72
N ASP A 57 -0.99 -0.28 2.61
CA ASP A 57 -1.04 0.52 1.38
C ASP A 57 -0.02 0.07 0.31
N TYR A 58 1.21 -0.25 0.75
CA TYR A 58 2.32 -0.54 -0.15
C TYR A 58 2.79 -2.00 -0.09
N GLY A 59 2.50 -2.73 0.99
CA GLY A 59 2.98 -4.09 1.18
C GLY A 59 2.56 -5.02 0.07
N LEU A 60 1.32 -4.93 -0.43
CA LEU A 60 0.86 -5.80 -1.52
C LEU A 60 1.56 -5.48 -2.85
N LEU A 61 1.86 -4.19 -3.11
CA LEU A 61 2.64 -3.79 -4.30
C LEU A 61 4.09 -4.31 -4.22
N TYR A 62 4.70 -4.28 -3.03
CA TYR A 62 6.03 -4.84 -2.85
C TYR A 62 6.03 -6.38 -2.82
N HIS A 63 4.95 -7.02 -2.35
CA HIS A 63 4.80 -8.47 -2.37
C HIS A 63 4.66 -9.01 -3.79
N GLU A 64 3.78 -8.41 -4.59
CA GLU A 64 3.53 -8.84 -5.97
C GLU A 64 4.60 -8.41 -6.98
N TYR A 65 5.30 -7.29 -6.77
CA TYR A 65 6.24 -6.73 -7.78
C TYR A 65 7.67 -6.55 -7.30
N GLY A 66 7.90 -6.36 -6.00
CA GLY A 66 9.21 -6.04 -5.44
C GLY A 66 9.97 -7.27 -4.94
N LEU A 67 9.28 -8.18 -4.27
CA LEU A 67 9.86 -9.37 -3.67
C LEU A 67 10.13 -10.46 -4.70
N GLU A 68 9.25 -10.69 -5.67
CA GLU A 68 9.52 -11.69 -6.72
C GLU A 68 10.77 -11.32 -7.55
N GLN A 69 10.98 -10.03 -7.82
CA GLN A 69 12.16 -9.56 -8.55
C GLN A 69 13.42 -9.63 -7.68
N LEU A 70 13.33 -9.21 -6.41
CA LEU A 70 14.44 -9.32 -5.45
C LEU A 70 14.77 -10.78 -5.10
N GLU A 71 13.77 -11.66 -5.05
CA GLU A 71 13.89 -13.10 -4.85
C GLU A 71 14.55 -13.74 -6.06
N ASN A 72 14.11 -13.40 -7.29
CA ASN A 72 14.77 -13.88 -8.51
C ASN A 72 16.21 -13.36 -8.65
N ASP A 73 16.48 -12.11 -8.28
CA ASP A 73 17.83 -11.51 -8.26
C ASP A 73 18.71 -12.13 -7.17
N ALA A 74 18.14 -12.46 -6.00
CA ALA A 74 18.83 -13.17 -4.94
C ALA A 74 19.08 -14.64 -5.31
N LEU A 75 18.10 -15.34 -5.87
CA LEU A 75 18.20 -16.74 -6.33
C LEU A 75 19.18 -16.87 -7.49
N SER A 76 19.23 -15.90 -8.40
CA SER A 76 20.23 -15.86 -9.48
C SER A 76 21.63 -15.58 -8.95
N SER A 77 21.78 -14.60 -8.05
CA SER A 77 23.07 -14.30 -7.40
C SER A 77 23.60 -15.48 -6.58
N ILE A 78 22.71 -16.19 -5.85
CA ILE A 78 23.03 -17.40 -5.10
C ILE A 78 23.34 -18.55 -6.07
N GLY A 79 22.59 -18.69 -7.17
CA GLY A 79 22.83 -19.67 -8.22
C GLY A 79 24.20 -19.50 -8.87
N ASP A 80 24.61 -18.26 -9.14
CA ASP A 80 25.91 -17.91 -9.68
C ASP A 80 27.03 -18.14 -8.65
N PHE A 81 26.77 -17.84 -7.37
CA PHE A 81 27.70 -18.14 -6.27
C PHE A 81 27.90 -19.65 -6.08
N ILE A 82 26.85 -20.46 -6.18
CA ILE A 82 26.92 -21.92 -6.07
C ILE A 82 27.62 -22.51 -7.30
N LYS A 83 27.30 -22.05 -8.52
CA LYS A 83 28.01 -22.46 -9.75
C LYS A 83 29.50 -22.13 -9.68
N GLY A 84 29.86 -20.98 -9.11
CA GLY A 84 31.24 -20.57 -8.91
C GLY A 84 32.02 -21.38 -7.88
N LYS A 85 31.34 -22.15 -7.02
CA LYS A 85 31.96 -22.88 -5.89
C LYS A 85 31.86 -24.40 -5.97
N THR A 86 31.10 -24.96 -6.91
CA THR A 86 30.82 -26.41 -6.95
C THR A 86 31.43 -27.06 -8.18
N GLY A 87 32.70 -27.45 -8.07
CA GLY A 87 33.27 -28.48 -8.93
C GLY A 87 32.73 -29.84 -8.50
N SER A 88 32.01 -30.52 -9.39
CA SER A 88 31.75 -31.97 -9.36
C SER A 88 31.41 -32.57 -7.98
N GLU A 89 30.28 -32.22 -7.37
CA GLU A 89 29.65 -33.10 -6.38
C GLU A 89 28.13 -33.16 -6.57
N THR A 90 27.62 -34.36 -6.30
CA THR A 90 26.34 -34.94 -6.71
C THR A 90 25.14 -33.98 -6.73
N ALA A 91 24.54 -33.85 -7.91
CA ALA A 91 23.36 -33.03 -8.20
C ALA A 91 22.20 -33.20 -7.18
N GLY A 92 22.10 -34.36 -6.51
CA GLY A 92 21.12 -34.60 -5.44
C GLY A 92 21.30 -33.72 -4.20
N ASN A 93 22.53 -33.41 -3.79
CA ASN A 93 22.81 -32.56 -2.62
C ASN A 93 22.58 -31.06 -2.94
N VAL A 94 22.82 -30.67 -4.19
CA VAL A 94 22.55 -29.32 -4.70
C VAL A 94 21.04 -29.09 -4.84
N MET A 95 20.30 -30.08 -5.37
CA MET A 95 18.85 -30.02 -5.49
C MET A 95 18.18 -29.89 -4.10
N PHE A 96 18.63 -30.66 -3.11
CA PHE A 96 18.09 -30.61 -1.75
C PHE A 96 18.40 -29.26 -1.06
N ARG A 97 19.59 -28.69 -1.28
CA ARG A 97 19.93 -27.34 -0.81
C ARG A 97 19.11 -26.26 -1.51
N PHE A 98 18.82 -26.43 -2.80
CA PHE A 98 17.97 -25.52 -3.56
C PHE A 98 16.50 -25.59 -3.09
N PHE A 99 15.98 -26.79 -2.83
CA PHE A 99 14.67 -26.98 -2.21
C PHE A 99 14.61 -26.42 -0.80
N PHE A 100 15.63 -26.66 0.04
CA PHE A 100 15.68 -26.10 1.39
C PHE A 100 15.82 -24.57 1.39
N LEU A 101 16.62 -24.00 0.49
CA LEU A 101 16.69 -22.55 0.31
C LEU A 101 15.38 -21.97 -0.22
N ARG A 102 14.69 -22.68 -1.12
CA ARG A 102 13.36 -22.30 -1.62
C ARG A 102 12.32 -22.34 -0.51
N GLU A 103 12.35 -23.36 0.36
CA GLU A 103 11.50 -23.43 1.56
C GLU A 103 11.85 -22.32 2.58
N CYS A 104 13.14 -21.97 2.72
CA CYS A 104 13.55 -20.79 3.50
C CYS A 104 13.13 -19.47 2.82
N ALA A 105 13.08 -19.43 1.48
CA ALA A 105 12.65 -18.28 0.69
C ALA A 105 11.14 -18.04 0.83
N MET A 106 10.34 -19.09 0.97
CA MET A 106 8.91 -18.98 1.33
C MET A 106 8.68 -18.35 2.72
N GLY A 107 9.72 -18.24 3.57
CA GLY A 107 9.69 -17.54 4.86
C GLY A 107 10.46 -16.21 4.89
N THR A 108 11.11 -15.79 3.78
CA THR A 108 11.84 -14.51 3.75
C THR A 108 10.93 -13.30 3.74
N ASP A 109 9.69 -13.44 3.27
CA ASP A 109 8.71 -12.37 3.25
C ASP A 109 8.45 -11.86 4.66
N ASP A 110 8.14 -12.76 5.60
CA ASP A 110 7.95 -12.43 7.01
C ASP A 110 9.18 -11.73 7.60
N LEU A 111 10.40 -12.18 7.27
CA LEU A 111 11.63 -11.58 7.78
C LEU A 111 11.86 -10.17 7.22
N LEU A 112 11.70 -9.97 5.91
CA LEU A 112 11.87 -8.69 5.23
C LEU A 112 10.81 -7.69 5.67
N TYR A 113 9.54 -8.09 5.70
CA TYR A 113 8.45 -7.26 6.18
C TYR A 113 8.58 -6.94 7.67
N THR A 114 9.08 -7.87 8.49
CA THR A 114 9.39 -7.61 9.90
C THR A 114 10.46 -6.52 10.03
N GLN A 115 11.57 -6.63 9.28
CA GLN A 115 12.63 -5.63 9.34
C GLN A 115 12.19 -4.26 8.82
N ALA A 116 11.44 -4.22 7.71
CA ALA A 116 10.90 -2.99 7.16
C ALA A 116 9.88 -2.34 8.12
N SER A 117 8.98 -3.13 8.70
CA SER A 117 7.99 -2.66 9.68
C SER A 117 8.68 -2.10 10.91
N GLN A 118 9.73 -2.77 11.39
CA GLN A 118 10.52 -2.29 12.50
C GLN A 118 11.16 -0.93 12.19
N LYS A 119 11.78 -0.76 11.01
CA LYS A 119 12.41 0.51 10.61
C LYS A 119 11.42 1.66 10.44
N ILE A 120 10.26 1.39 9.85
CA ILE A 120 9.19 2.38 9.68
C ILE A 120 8.61 2.79 11.05
N CYS A 121 8.39 1.82 11.93
CA CYS A 121 7.91 2.10 13.28
C CYS A 121 8.94 2.88 14.09
N GLU A 122 10.23 2.52 14.03
CA GLU A 122 11.34 3.28 14.63
C GLU A 122 11.32 4.74 14.15
N TYR A 123 11.11 4.98 12.86
CA TYR A 123 11.01 6.34 12.31
C TYR A 123 9.86 7.13 12.92
N PHE A 124 8.64 6.56 12.96
CA PHE A 124 7.49 7.25 13.54
C PHE A 124 7.63 7.47 15.04
N LEU A 125 8.21 6.51 15.74
CA LEU A 125 8.42 6.56 17.18
C LEU A 125 9.45 7.63 17.55
N ASN A 126 10.57 7.72 16.82
CA ASN A 126 11.60 8.75 17.02
C ASN A 126 11.18 10.16 16.57
N THR A 127 10.17 10.26 15.71
CA THR A 127 9.58 11.54 15.29
C THR A 127 8.59 12.08 16.33
N ASP A 128 8.05 11.23 17.22
CA ASP A 128 7.11 11.67 18.25
C ASP A 128 7.78 12.67 19.21
N PRO A 129 7.17 13.85 19.47
CA PRO A 129 7.74 14.88 20.32
C PRO A 129 8.13 14.38 21.72
N LEU A 130 7.41 13.40 22.26
CA LEU A 130 7.64 12.90 23.62
C LEU A 130 8.89 12.02 23.72
N ILE A 131 9.21 11.31 22.64
CA ILE A 131 10.42 10.48 22.57
C ILE A 131 11.61 11.35 22.16
N LYS A 132 11.41 12.25 21.19
CA LYS A 132 12.44 13.21 20.76
C LYS A 132 12.95 14.10 21.90
N ASN A 133 12.07 14.50 22.81
CA ASN A 133 12.43 15.32 23.97
C ASN A 133 12.95 14.48 25.17
N GLY A 134 13.10 13.15 25.01
CA GLY A 134 13.66 12.28 26.05
C GLY A 134 12.71 11.99 27.22
N TYR A 135 11.42 12.33 27.11
CA TYR A 135 10.44 12.04 28.17
C TYR A 135 10.16 10.53 28.29
N ILE A 136 10.33 9.80 27.17
CA ILE A 136 10.19 8.34 27.08
C ILE A 136 11.41 7.79 26.34
N THR A 137 12.04 6.78 26.92
CA THR A 137 13.13 6.02 26.27
C THR A 137 12.57 4.67 25.85
N ALA A 138 12.49 4.44 24.54
CA ALA A 138 12.04 3.18 23.98
C ALA A 138 13.26 2.33 23.60
N ASP A 139 13.62 1.40 24.48
CA ASP A 139 14.76 0.52 24.23
C ASP A 139 14.32 -0.81 23.61
N LYS A 140 15.07 -1.25 22.60
CA LYS A 140 14.93 -2.58 21.97
C LYS A 140 13.53 -2.83 21.40
N LEU A 141 13.13 -2.04 20.41
CA LEU A 141 11.93 -2.31 19.62
C LEU A 141 12.07 -3.68 18.92
N SER A 142 11.06 -4.52 19.07
CA SER A 142 11.00 -5.86 18.50
C SER A 142 9.62 -6.08 17.90
N PHE A 143 9.64 -6.59 16.66
CA PHE A 143 8.46 -7.01 15.93
C PHE A 143 8.25 -8.53 15.92
N THR A 144 8.95 -9.24 16.81
CA THR A 144 8.93 -10.71 16.88
C THR A 144 7.52 -11.22 17.18
N GLY A 145 6.95 -12.00 16.27
CA GLY A 145 5.57 -12.49 16.34
C GLY A 145 4.60 -11.82 15.36
N SER A 146 5.06 -10.82 14.60
CA SER A 146 4.33 -10.31 13.44
C SER A 146 4.25 -11.37 12.34
N LYS A 147 3.18 -11.35 11.55
CA LYS A 147 2.91 -12.28 10.45
C LYS A 147 2.42 -11.51 9.23
N PHE A 148 2.90 -11.90 8.06
CA PHE A 148 2.62 -11.24 6.80
C PHE A 148 2.23 -12.29 5.75
N TYR A 149 1.09 -12.09 5.08
CA TYR A 149 0.72 -12.88 3.90
C TYR A 149 0.69 -14.41 4.08
N ASN A 150 0.13 -14.87 5.21
CA ASN A 150 0.12 -16.29 5.60
C ASN A 150 -0.96 -17.10 4.86
N GLY A 151 -0.96 -17.05 3.52
CA GLY A 151 -1.99 -17.63 2.65
C GLY A 151 -3.28 -16.79 2.53
N SER A 152 -3.29 -15.57 3.09
CA SER A 152 -4.34 -14.58 2.95
C SER A 152 -3.73 -13.18 2.81
N ASP A 153 -4.53 -12.17 2.44
CA ASP A 153 -4.09 -10.78 2.38
C ASP A 153 -3.90 -10.13 3.76
N ASP A 154 -3.92 -10.87 4.87
CA ASP A 154 -3.87 -10.27 6.20
C ASP A 154 -2.43 -10.00 6.67
N ILE A 155 -2.25 -8.85 7.34
CA ILE A 155 -1.01 -8.42 8.00
C ILE A 155 -1.30 -8.28 9.50
N GLU A 156 -0.57 -9.01 10.32
CA GLU A 156 -0.63 -8.93 11.77
C GLU A 156 0.69 -8.37 12.30
N LEU A 157 0.67 -7.14 12.80
CA LEU A 157 1.84 -6.48 13.37
C LEU A 157 1.78 -6.56 14.89
N TYR A 158 2.81 -7.16 15.49
CA TYR A 158 3.03 -7.13 16.92
C TYR A 158 4.32 -6.39 17.21
N ALA A 159 4.23 -5.27 17.92
CA ALA A 159 5.40 -4.49 18.33
C ALA A 159 5.54 -4.47 19.84
N SER A 160 6.77 -4.59 20.33
CA SER A 160 7.06 -4.46 21.75
C SER A 160 8.42 -3.79 21.99
N TYR A 161 8.53 -3.04 23.08
CA TYR A 161 9.80 -2.47 23.54
C TYR A 161 9.86 -2.43 25.06
N ARG A 162 11.04 -2.11 25.60
CA ARG A 162 11.26 -2.09 27.03
C ARG A 162 11.26 -0.66 27.58
N LEU A 163 10.39 -0.42 28.56
CA LEU A 163 10.39 0.77 29.41
C LEU A 163 11.23 0.53 30.66
N PHE A 164 11.98 1.55 31.06
CA PHE A 164 12.77 1.56 32.30
C PHE A 164 13.75 0.39 32.47
N GLY A 165 14.13 -0.29 31.37
CA GLY A 165 15.05 -1.43 31.40
C GLY A 165 14.47 -2.76 31.91
N TRP A 166 13.23 -2.79 32.44
CA TRP A 166 12.59 -4.01 32.97
C TRP A 166 11.15 -4.26 32.49
N LEU A 167 10.36 -3.22 32.22
CA LEU A 167 8.94 -3.37 31.87
C LEU A 167 8.78 -3.54 30.36
N LYS A 168 8.28 -4.70 29.90
CA LYS A 168 7.96 -4.92 28.48
C LYS A 168 6.55 -4.40 28.19
N VAL A 169 6.45 -3.49 27.24
CA VAL A 169 5.17 -2.99 26.72
C VAL A 169 5.06 -3.41 25.27
N GLY A 170 3.87 -3.87 24.87
CA GLY A 170 3.62 -4.26 23.50
C GLY A 170 2.18 -4.02 23.09
N SER A 171 2.00 -3.88 21.79
CA SER A 171 0.71 -3.70 21.15
C SER A 171 0.65 -4.53 19.88
N SER A 172 -0.57 -4.88 19.48
CA SER A 172 -0.84 -5.66 18.29
C SER A 172 -1.91 -4.97 17.46
N ILE A 173 -1.73 -4.97 16.14
CA ILE A 173 -2.74 -4.53 15.20
C ILE A 173 -2.83 -5.53 14.06
N ARG A 174 -4.06 -5.83 13.63
CA ARG A 174 -4.33 -6.61 12.44
C ARG A 174 -4.95 -5.72 11.39
N THR A 175 -4.39 -5.77 10.20
CA THR A 175 -4.88 -5.06 9.02
C THR A 175 -4.87 -6.00 7.83
N ARG A 176 -5.52 -5.64 6.73
CA ARG A 176 -5.45 -6.37 5.47
C ARG A 176 -4.58 -5.59 4.49
N ALA A 177 -3.64 -6.25 3.82
CA ALA A 177 -2.88 -5.75 2.71
C ALA A 177 -3.80 -5.42 1.54
N TRP A 178 -3.72 -4.19 1.06
CA TRP A 178 -4.60 -3.69 0.01
C TRP A 178 -3.76 -2.80 -0.90
N ILE A 179 -3.72 -3.06 -2.21
CA ILE A 179 -3.19 -2.08 -3.18
C ILE A 179 -4.16 -0.91 -3.16
N ARG A 180 -3.86 0.10 -2.33
CA ARG A 180 -4.55 1.39 -2.23
C ARG A 180 -6.01 1.35 -2.72
N GLY A 181 -6.85 0.65 -1.96
CA GLY A 181 -8.27 0.97 -1.88
C GLY A 181 -8.47 1.68 -0.56
N ASN A 182 -8.95 2.91 -0.60
CA ASN A 182 -9.67 3.43 0.55
C ASN A 182 -11.13 3.14 0.33
N ASP A 183 -11.83 2.94 1.45
CA ASP A 183 -13.26 3.16 1.57
C ASP A 183 -13.70 4.28 0.59
N PRO A 184 -14.59 4.01 -0.40
CA PRO A 184 -14.93 4.97 -1.45
C PRO A 184 -15.52 6.29 -0.94
N LEU A 185 -15.83 6.39 0.35
CA LEU A 185 -16.56 7.50 0.96
C LEU A 185 -15.70 8.50 1.77
N LEU A 186 -14.45 8.19 2.15
CA LEU A 186 -13.76 9.01 3.19
C LEU A 186 -12.40 9.64 2.84
N SER A 187 -11.80 9.40 1.67
CA SER A 187 -10.47 9.97 1.36
C SER A 187 -10.34 10.78 0.08
N ILE A 188 -11.38 10.82 -0.75
CA ILE A 188 -11.45 11.76 -1.88
C ILE A 188 -11.82 13.16 -1.37
N SER A 189 -12.36 13.29 -0.16
CA SER A 189 -12.78 14.56 0.44
C SER A 189 -11.68 15.37 1.14
N GLU A 190 -10.56 14.77 1.57
CA GLU A 190 -9.58 15.48 2.41
C GLU A 190 -8.34 16.04 1.67
N SER A 191 -8.09 15.66 0.41
CA SER A 191 -6.91 16.16 -0.32
C SER A 191 -7.16 16.62 -1.76
N GLY A 192 -8.38 16.51 -2.30
CA GLY A 192 -8.73 17.06 -3.62
C GLY A 192 -7.99 16.46 -4.83
N VAL A 193 -7.09 15.47 -4.62
CA VAL A 193 -6.30 14.82 -5.66
C VAL A 193 -7.11 13.69 -6.30
N THR A 194 -7.49 13.85 -7.57
CA THR A 194 -8.28 12.85 -8.33
C THR A 194 -7.39 11.85 -9.07
N VAL A 195 -7.95 10.69 -9.46
CA VAL A 195 -7.20 9.64 -10.21
C VAL A 195 -6.58 10.16 -11.52
N TRP A 196 -7.12 11.25 -12.05
CA TRP A 196 -6.67 11.88 -13.30
C TRP A 196 -5.37 12.66 -13.15
N GLN A 197 -5.03 13.09 -11.93
CA GLN A 197 -3.75 13.74 -11.63
C GLN A 197 -2.56 12.77 -11.63
N LEU A 198 -2.83 11.45 -11.58
CA LEU A 198 -1.80 10.42 -11.62
C LEU A 198 -1.23 10.24 -13.02
N ASN A 199 -0.01 9.67 -13.14
CA ASN A 199 0.53 9.28 -14.43
C ASN A 199 -0.32 8.17 -15.09
N ASN A 200 -0.18 8.00 -16.42
CA ASN A 200 -1.03 7.10 -17.20
C ASN A 200 -0.97 5.64 -16.72
N PHE A 201 0.19 5.16 -16.27
CA PHE A 201 0.36 3.80 -15.78
C PHE A 201 -0.34 3.59 -14.44
N ALA A 202 -0.12 4.47 -13.47
CA ALA A 202 -0.75 4.42 -12.15
C ALA A 202 -2.28 4.55 -12.25
N ARG A 203 -2.76 5.50 -13.07
CA ARG A 203 -4.18 5.67 -13.36
C ARG A 203 -4.78 4.40 -13.96
N GLY A 204 -4.12 3.83 -14.98
CA GLY A 204 -4.57 2.61 -15.65
C GLY A 204 -4.69 1.41 -14.71
N LYS A 205 -3.73 1.23 -13.79
CA LYS A 205 -3.79 0.16 -12.78
C LYS A 205 -4.98 0.34 -11.84
N ILE A 206 -5.10 1.52 -11.20
CA ILE A 206 -6.17 1.81 -10.24
C ILE A 206 -7.55 1.62 -10.87
N LEU A 207 -7.75 2.20 -12.05
CA LEU A 207 -9.03 2.10 -12.74
C LEU A 207 -9.31 0.65 -13.18
N ARG A 208 -8.30 -0.09 -13.64
CA ARG A 208 -8.50 -1.51 -13.96
C ARG A 208 -8.91 -2.31 -12.73
N SER A 209 -8.34 -2.06 -11.54
CA SER A 209 -8.78 -2.72 -10.30
C SER A 209 -10.23 -2.37 -9.93
N ILE A 210 -10.59 -1.09 -9.99
CA ILE A 210 -11.94 -0.60 -9.64
C ILE A 210 -13.00 -1.22 -10.56
N PHE A 211 -12.69 -1.33 -11.85
CA PHE A 211 -13.64 -1.77 -12.88
C PHE A 211 -13.53 -3.27 -13.20
N GLY A 212 -12.93 -4.07 -12.32
CA GLY A 212 -13.03 -5.54 -12.36
C GLY A 212 -11.96 -6.26 -13.19
N GLY A 213 -10.79 -5.67 -13.37
CA GLY A 213 -9.62 -6.33 -13.96
C GLY A 213 -9.12 -7.49 -13.10
N ASN A 214 -9.04 -8.69 -13.66
CA ASN A 214 -8.59 -9.91 -12.94
C ASN A 214 -7.38 -10.62 -13.60
N LEU A 215 -6.86 -10.08 -14.70
CA LEU A 215 -5.62 -10.55 -15.32
C LEU A 215 -4.41 -9.70 -14.90
N PRO A 216 -3.17 -10.21 -15.01
CA PRO A 216 -1.96 -9.41 -14.78
C PRO A 216 -1.96 -8.09 -15.57
N TYR A 217 -1.44 -6.99 -15.01
CA TYR A 217 -1.55 -5.67 -15.65
C TYR A 217 -0.84 -5.57 -17.01
N ASP A 218 0.23 -6.34 -17.17
CA ASP A 218 1.00 -6.51 -18.40
C ASP A 218 0.53 -7.70 -19.25
N TYR A 219 -0.60 -8.33 -18.88
CA TYR A 219 -1.25 -9.33 -19.73
C TYR A 219 -1.56 -8.73 -21.10
N PRO A 220 -1.25 -9.44 -22.20
CA PRO A 220 -1.37 -8.92 -23.55
C PRO A 220 -2.83 -8.62 -23.89
N VAL A 221 -3.10 -7.37 -24.27
CA VAL A 221 -4.39 -6.84 -24.73
C VAL A 221 -5.50 -6.84 -23.66
N LEU A 222 -5.81 -8.00 -23.07
CA LEU A 222 -6.91 -8.20 -22.14
C LEU A 222 -6.65 -7.59 -20.77
N SER A 223 -7.76 -7.22 -20.12
CA SER A 223 -7.77 -6.70 -18.76
C SER A 223 -8.45 -7.61 -17.75
N ALA A 224 -9.49 -8.32 -18.21
CA ALA A 224 -10.17 -9.34 -17.44
C ALA A 224 -10.66 -10.47 -18.36
N TYR A 225 -10.93 -11.62 -17.74
CA TYR A 225 -11.64 -12.72 -18.37
C TYR A 225 -12.58 -13.39 -17.34
N ASP A 226 -13.86 -13.50 -17.68
CA ASP A 226 -14.88 -14.16 -16.88
C ASP A 226 -15.14 -15.56 -17.47
N GLU A 227 -14.65 -16.60 -16.79
CA GLU A 227 -14.76 -17.99 -17.26
C GLU A 227 -16.21 -18.48 -17.33
N ASN A 228 -17.09 -18.00 -16.45
CA ASN A 228 -18.49 -18.42 -16.42
C ASN A 228 -19.25 -17.85 -17.62
N LYS A 229 -19.00 -16.59 -17.96
CA LYS A 229 -19.63 -15.91 -19.09
C LYS A 229 -18.89 -16.10 -20.40
N LYS A 230 -17.65 -16.61 -20.34
CA LYS A 230 -16.72 -16.66 -21.47
C LYS A 230 -16.53 -15.27 -22.10
N GLU A 231 -16.47 -14.24 -21.25
CA GLU A 231 -16.35 -12.84 -21.67
C GLU A 231 -14.91 -12.36 -21.49
N ALA A 232 -14.31 -11.86 -22.56
CA ALA A 232 -13.02 -11.17 -22.50
C ALA A 232 -13.26 -9.66 -22.43
N THR A 233 -12.58 -8.99 -21.50
CA THR A 233 -12.77 -7.56 -21.25
C THR A 233 -11.46 -6.80 -21.33
N VAL A 234 -11.47 -5.67 -22.03
CA VAL A 234 -10.38 -4.69 -22.06
C VAL A 234 -10.84 -3.45 -21.30
N ILE A 235 -10.05 -3.01 -20.33
CA ILE A 235 -10.32 -1.83 -19.51
C ILE A 235 -9.21 -0.82 -19.76
N LYS A 236 -9.57 0.36 -20.27
CA LYS A 236 -8.63 1.45 -20.55
C LYS A 236 -9.16 2.77 -20.04
N SER A 237 -8.26 3.69 -19.72
CA SER A 237 -8.62 5.05 -19.31
C SER A 237 -8.10 6.07 -20.30
N ILE A 238 -8.96 7.01 -20.67
CA ILE A 238 -8.65 8.11 -21.59
C ILE A 238 -9.05 9.40 -20.89
N ASP A 239 -8.08 10.28 -20.64
CA ASP A 239 -8.37 11.62 -20.13
C ASP A 239 -8.77 12.52 -21.28
N LEU A 240 -10.08 12.63 -21.55
CA LEU A 240 -10.60 13.46 -22.63
C LEU A 240 -10.23 14.95 -22.48
N THR A 241 -9.83 15.41 -21.30
CA THR A 241 -9.39 16.81 -21.09
C THR A 241 -7.97 17.07 -21.61
N ALA A 242 -7.18 16.03 -21.91
CA ALA A 242 -5.83 16.20 -22.40
C ALA A 242 -5.82 16.79 -23.83
N PRO A 243 -4.92 17.74 -24.16
CA PRO A 243 -4.87 18.39 -25.48
C PRO A 243 -4.80 17.42 -26.67
N TYR A 244 -4.13 16.27 -26.49
CA TYR A 244 -4.05 15.22 -27.50
C TYR A 244 -5.43 14.65 -27.88
N TYR A 245 -6.32 14.45 -26.89
CA TYR A 245 -7.65 13.87 -27.11
C TYR A 245 -8.74 14.91 -27.41
N GLN A 246 -8.38 16.20 -27.44
CA GLN A 246 -9.22 17.26 -27.98
C GLN A 246 -9.23 17.24 -29.52
N ASN A 247 -8.21 16.64 -30.14
CA ASN A 247 -8.18 16.42 -31.58
C ASN A 247 -8.97 15.16 -31.96
N GLU A 248 -10.05 15.34 -32.73
CA GLU A 248 -10.92 14.25 -33.19
C GLU A 248 -10.16 13.15 -33.93
N ARG A 249 -9.18 13.51 -34.77
CA ARG A 249 -8.42 12.55 -35.57
C ARG A 249 -7.60 11.63 -34.66
N ASP A 250 -6.96 12.20 -33.66
CA ASP A 250 -6.07 11.49 -32.74
C ASP A 250 -6.88 10.61 -31.78
N LEU A 251 -7.99 11.13 -31.23
CA LEU A 251 -8.92 10.34 -30.42
C LEU A 251 -9.52 9.17 -31.20
N ASN A 252 -10.00 9.41 -32.42
CA ASN A 252 -10.57 8.38 -33.28
C ASN A 252 -9.53 7.32 -33.64
N LYS A 253 -8.30 7.74 -33.97
CA LYS A 253 -7.21 6.81 -34.26
C LYS A 253 -6.90 5.92 -33.05
N GLU A 254 -6.74 6.49 -31.87
CA GLU A 254 -6.43 5.74 -30.65
C GLU A 254 -7.51 4.70 -30.33
N LEU A 255 -8.79 5.11 -30.37
CA LEU A 255 -9.92 4.22 -30.10
C LEU A 255 -10.02 3.10 -31.15
N ARG A 256 -9.85 3.41 -32.43
CA ARG A 256 -9.89 2.39 -33.50
C ARG A 256 -8.72 1.43 -33.42
N ASP A 257 -7.52 1.91 -33.12
CA ASP A 257 -6.34 1.06 -32.92
C ASP A 257 -6.57 0.10 -31.73
N MET A 258 -7.22 0.54 -30.66
CA MET A 258 -7.60 -0.34 -29.55
C MET A 258 -8.65 -1.37 -29.94
N ILE A 259 -9.71 -0.96 -30.65
CA ILE A 259 -10.76 -1.87 -31.14
C ILE A 259 -10.15 -2.92 -32.07
N ASP A 260 -9.30 -2.52 -33.01
CA ASP A 260 -8.69 -3.44 -33.98
C ASP A 260 -7.69 -4.38 -33.32
N LYS A 261 -6.87 -3.90 -32.36
CA LYS A 261 -5.98 -4.76 -31.57
C LYS A 261 -6.78 -5.79 -30.79
N PHE A 262 -7.89 -5.39 -30.20
CA PHE A 262 -8.74 -6.30 -29.43
C PHE A 262 -9.48 -7.29 -30.32
N ALA A 263 -9.99 -6.85 -31.48
CA ALA A 263 -10.64 -7.73 -32.45
C ALA A 263 -9.66 -8.77 -33.04
N LYS A 264 -8.39 -8.42 -33.21
CA LYS A 264 -7.33 -9.33 -33.69
C LYS A 264 -6.80 -10.26 -32.61
N PHE A 265 -7.18 -10.07 -31.35
CA PHE A 265 -6.73 -10.95 -30.28
C PHE A 265 -7.37 -12.34 -30.44
N SER A 266 -6.55 -13.29 -30.85
CA SER A 266 -6.93 -14.69 -31.08
C SER A 266 -6.34 -15.64 -30.05
N ASN A 267 -5.06 -15.49 -29.69
CA ASN A 267 -4.41 -16.40 -28.77
C ASN A 267 -3.37 -15.66 -27.92
N ALA A 268 -3.50 -15.81 -26.60
CA ALA A 268 -2.53 -15.27 -25.66
C ALA A 268 -1.12 -15.86 -25.86
N ALA A 269 -1.00 -17.11 -26.33
CA ALA A 269 0.28 -17.77 -26.58
C ALA A 269 1.13 -17.08 -27.66
N ASP A 270 0.50 -16.35 -28.58
CA ASP A 270 1.20 -15.58 -29.64
C ASP A 270 2.04 -14.43 -29.05
N TYR A 271 1.84 -14.09 -27.78
CA TYR A 271 2.49 -12.97 -27.09
C TYR A 271 3.61 -13.40 -26.12
N GLN A 272 4.12 -14.63 -26.22
CA GLN A 272 5.20 -15.14 -25.36
C GLN A 272 4.90 -14.93 -23.87
N LEU A 273 3.78 -15.51 -23.42
CA LEU A 273 3.32 -15.37 -22.03
C LEU A 273 4.41 -15.73 -21.03
N LYS A 274 4.47 -14.94 -19.95
CA LYS A 274 5.31 -15.26 -18.80
C LYS A 274 4.84 -16.55 -18.13
N PRO A 275 5.74 -17.31 -17.50
CA PRO A 275 5.36 -18.47 -16.69
C PRO A 275 4.29 -18.10 -15.65
N GLY A 276 3.26 -18.93 -15.52
CA GLY A 276 2.15 -18.72 -14.57
C GLY A 276 0.98 -17.88 -15.10
N TYR A 277 1.06 -17.32 -16.31
CA TYR A 277 -0.05 -16.53 -16.86
C TYR A 277 -1.14 -17.46 -17.42
N PRO A 278 -2.44 -17.12 -17.23
CA PRO A 278 -3.52 -17.92 -17.77
C PRO A 278 -3.49 -17.88 -19.31
N VAL A 279 -3.64 -19.04 -19.95
CA VAL A 279 -3.69 -19.15 -21.40
C VAL A 279 -5.14 -19.00 -21.85
N ILE A 280 -5.45 -17.86 -22.47
CA ILE A 280 -6.78 -17.56 -23.00
C ILE A 280 -6.71 -17.62 -24.54
N THR A 281 -7.52 -18.49 -25.12
CA THR A 281 -7.61 -18.70 -26.57
C THR A 281 -8.96 -18.25 -27.12
N SER A 282 -9.04 -17.99 -28.43
CA SER A 282 -10.24 -17.43 -29.05
C SER A 282 -11.47 -18.33 -28.92
N ASP A 283 -11.29 -19.65 -28.80
CA ASP A 283 -12.36 -20.62 -28.57
C ASP A 283 -12.96 -20.53 -27.16
N MET A 284 -12.22 -19.95 -26.21
CA MET A 284 -12.70 -19.67 -24.87
C MET A 284 -13.53 -18.38 -24.81
N ILE A 285 -13.45 -17.51 -25.82
CA ILE A 285 -14.08 -16.19 -25.82
C ILE A 285 -15.37 -16.22 -26.64
N VAL A 286 -16.51 -16.09 -25.96
CA VAL A 286 -17.84 -15.98 -26.58
C VAL A 286 -18.25 -14.53 -26.79
N SER A 287 -17.94 -13.65 -25.84
CA SER A 287 -18.23 -12.22 -25.93
C SER A 287 -17.01 -11.36 -25.63
N ARG A 288 -16.96 -10.17 -26.25
CA ARG A 288 -15.88 -9.19 -26.09
C ARG A 288 -16.44 -7.87 -25.60
N ARG A 289 -15.84 -7.31 -24.56
CA ARG A 289 -16.20 -6.01 -23.98
C ARG A 289 -15.00 -5.07 -23.93
N LEU A 290 -15.14 -3.87 -24.47
CA LEU A 290 -14.18 -2.79 -24.35
C LEU A 290 -14.79 -1.68 -23.49
N THR A 291 -14.26 -1.53 -22.28
CA THR A 291 -14.67 -0.50 -21.31
C THR A 291 -13.65 0.63 -21.31
N ILE A 292 -14.10 1.82 -21.74
CA ILE A 292 -13.32 3.05 -21.75
C ILE A 292 -13.77 3.95 -20.61
N ILE A 293 -12.86 4.22 -19.69
CA ILE A 293 -13.11 5.08 -18.54
C ILE A 293 -12.65 6.49 -18.88
N VAL A 294 -13.53 7.46 -18.69
CA VAL A 294 -13.30 8.88 -19.01
C VAL A 294 -13.62 9.75 -17.79
N PRO A 295 -13.05 10.96 -17.68
CA PRO A 295 -13.42 11.86 -16.60
C PRO A 295 -14.87 12.34 -16.74
N GLU A 296 -15.51 12.71 -15.64
CA GLU A 296 -16.86 13.29 -15.56
C GLU A 296 -16.95 14.74 -16.09
N ASN A 297 -15.88 15.26 -16.70
CA ASN A 297 -15.88 16.57 -17.33
C ASN A 297 -16.80 16.58 -18.55
N ASP A 298 -17.31 17.76 -18.89
CA ASP A 298 -18.14 17.94 -20.07
C ASP A 298 -17.35 17.57 -21.33
N ILE A 299 -17.93 16.68 -22.13
CA ILE A 299 -17.37 16.27 -23.42
C ILE A 299 -17.86 17.22 -24.51
N THR A 300 -16.99 17.52 -25.47
CA THR A 300 -17.37 18.33 -26.63
C THR A 300 -18.26 17.52 -27.59
N TYR A 301 -19.03 18.21 -28.44
CA TYR A 301 -19.83 17.56 -29.50
C TYR A 301 -18.95 16.69 -30.41
N ALA A 302 -17.78 17.21 -30.80
CA ALA A 302 -16.76 16.52 -31.58
C ALA A 302 -16.31 15.19 -30.94
N GLN A 303 -16.00 15.21 -29.64
CA GLN A 303 -15.61 14.00 -28.90
C GLN A 303 -16.77 12.99 -28.80
N SER A 304 -17.99 13.47 -28.56
CA SER A 304 -19.18 12.63 -28.55
C SER A 304 -19.41 11.95 -29.91
N GLU A 305 -19.23 12.66 -31.01
CA GLU A 305 -19.35 12.11 -32.36
C GLU A 305 -18.32 10.99 -32.62
N VAL A 306 -17.07 11.19 -32.20
CA VAL A 306 -16.01 10.18 -32.30
C VAL A 306 -16.33 8.94 -31.45
N LEU A 307 -16.79 9.11 -30.21
CA LEU A 307 -17.19 8.00 -29.35
C LEU A 307 -18.35 7.19 -29.95
N ASN A 308 -19.35 7.87 -30.51
CA ASN A 308 -20.48 7.22 -31.18
C ASN A 308 -20.03 6.46 -32.45
N LYS A 309 -19.15 7.05 -33.26
CA LYS A 309 -18.54 6.37 -34.42
C LYS A 309 -17.78 5.11 -33.99
N CYS A 310 -17.03 5.19 -32.89
CA CYS A 310 -16.27 4.05 -32.37
C CYS A 310 -17.18 2.95 -31.79
N MET A 311 -18.29 3.32 -31.14
CA MET A 311 -19.31 2.38 -30.68
C MET A 311 -19.95 1.61 -31.84
N VAL A 312 -20.30 2.30 -32.93
CA VAL A 312 -20.83 1.63 -34.14
C VAL A 312 -19.76 0.73 -34.78
N TYR A 313 -18.51 1.21 -34.86
CA TYR A 313 -17.40 0.43 -35.41
C TYR A 313 -17.09 -0.81 -34.58
N SER A 314 -17.10 -0.73 -33.25
CA SER A 314 -16.87 -1.87 -32.37
C SER A 314 -17.97 -2.93 -32.52
N TYR A 315 -19.22 -2.51 -32.71
CA TYR A 315 -20.34 -3.42 -32.94
C TYR A 315 -20.14 -4.24 -34.22
N SER A 316 -19.62 -3.63 -35.29
CA SER A 316 -19.25 -4.35 -36.52
C SER A 316 -18.12 -5.37 -36.33
N LYS A 317 -17.41 -5.31 -35.19
CA LYS A 317 -16.37 -6.24 -34.76
C LYS A 317 -16.83 -7.18 -33.64
N GLU A 318 -18.14 -7.20 -33.34
CA GLU A 318 -18.73 -8.00 -32.27
C GLU A 318 -18.15 -7.66 -30.87
N ILE A 319 -17.79 -6.40 -30.68
CA ILE A 319 -17.26 -5.87 -29.41
C ILE A 319 -18.29 -4.91 -28.81
N ILE A 320 -18.72 -5.21 -27.58
CA ILE A 320 -19.53 -4.33 -26.75
C ILE A 320 -18.63 -3.18 -26.30
N PHE A 321 -18.94 -1.95 -26.70
CA PHE A 321 -18.19 -0.75 -26.32
C PHE A 321 -18.96 0.05 -25.29
N GLU A 322 -18.32 0.28 -24.15
CA GLU A 322 -18.91 0.94 -23.00
C GLU A 322 -18.02 2.10 -22.56
N VAL A 323 -18.62 3.27 -22.36
CA VAL A 323 -17.93 4.46 -21.84
C VAL A 323 -18.45 4.72 -20.43
N ILE A 324 -17.55 4.74 -19.46
CA ILE A 324 -17.89 4.96 -18.06
C ILE A 324 -17.26 6.27 -17.58
N PRO A 325 -18.06 7.29 -17.21
CA PRO A 325 -17.53 8.48 -16.55
C PRO A 325 -17.13 8.16 -15.11
N TYR A 326 -15.97 8.66 -14.66
CA TYR A 326 -15.49 8.46 -13.30
C TYR A 326 -14.57 9.58 -12.82
N GLN A 327 -15.01 10.34 -11.80
CA GLN A 327 -14.33 11.52 -11.22
C GLN A 327 -14.02 12.63 -12.23
N ARG A 328 -13.94 13.89 -11.77
CA ARG A 328 -13.49 15.00 -12.62
C ARG A 328 -11.96 15.06 -12.71
N SER A 329 -11.45 15.34 -13.91
CA SER A 329 -10.06 15.72 -14.15
C SER A 329 -9.90 17.24 -14.04
N THR A 330 -8.96 17.67 -13.21
CA THR A 330 -8.50 19.07 -13.11
C THR A 330 -7.12 19.28 -13.73
N ARG A 331 -6.53 18.23 -14.31
CA ARG A 331 -5.11 18.21 -14.71
C ARG A 331 -4.77 19.20 -15.83
N TYR A 332 -5.69 19.42 -16.75
CA TYR A 332 -5.49 20.27 -17.93
C TYR A 332 -6.46 21.46 -17.95
N GLN A 333 -7.15 21.72 -16.84
CA GLN A 333 -7.91 22.95 -16.68
C GLN A 333 -6.93 24.06 -16.31
N SER A 334 -6.83 25.08 -17.14
CA SER A 334 -6.13 26.32 -16.78
C SER A 334 -6.82 26.95 -15.58
N ASP A 335 -6.04 27.45 -14.61
CA ASP A 335 -6.52 28.29 -13.51
C ASP A 335 -7.16 29.58 -14.07
N ALA A 336 -8.42 29.49 -14.49
CA ALA A 336 -9.20 30.61 -15.02
C ALA A 336 -9.88 31.41 -13.89
N ASN A 337 -9.32 31.40 -12.68
CA ASN A 337 -9.89 32.09 -11.50
C ASN A 337 -8.96 33.14 -10.86
N ASP A 338 -7.77 33.41 -11.41
CA ASP A 338 -6.88 34.46 -10.89
C ASP A 338 -6.93 35.80 -11.66
N SER A 339 -8.04 36.06 -12.38
CA SER A 339 -8.24 37.33 -13.08
C SER A 339 -9.67 37.84 -12.99
N ASN A 340 -10.19 38.03 -11.78
CA ASN A 340 -11.31 38.94 -11.51
C ASN A 340 -11.31 39.42 -10.06
N ASP A 341 -10.21 40.03 -9.63
CA ASP A 341 -10.26 41.02 -8.55
C ASP A 341 -9.33 42.19 -8.91
N ASN A 342 -9.76 42.96 -9.91
CA ASN A 342 -9.30 44.33 -10.14
C ASN A 342 -10.35 45.08 -10.95
N GLY A 343 -11.18 45.82 -10.24
CA GLY A 343 -11.90 46.97 -10.77
C GLY A 343 -13.36 46.74 -11.14
N SER A 344 -14.25 47.07 -10.20
CA SER A 344 -15.37 48.01 -10.41
C SER A 344 -15.94 48.44 -9.06
#